data_AF-A0A7C1ZYK2-F1
#
_entry.id   AF-A0A7C1ZYK2-F1
#
_cell.length_a   1.000
_cell.length_b   1.000
_cell.length_c   1.000
_cell.angle_alpha   90.00
_cell.angle_beta   90.00
_cell.angle_gamma   90.00
#
_symmetry.space_group_name_H-M   'P 1'
#
loop_
_entity.id
_entity.type
_entity.pdbx_description
1 polymer ?
#
loop_
_entity_poly.entity_id
_entity_poly.type
_entity_poly.pdbx_seq_one_letter_code
_entity_poly.pdbx_strand_id
1 'polypeptide(L)' 'MKKGVAFLHAVGMFGHNNITQKQLTEVFNQTNKDFNILGFDGNDNIVFEKDDDIHTQPLGRS' A
#
# COMPACT_ATOMS: atom_id res chain seq x y z
N MET A 1 -5.51 -11.28 -11.93
CA MET A 1 -4.96 -9.91 -11.87
C MET A 1 -6.03 -8.82 -11.82
N LYS A 2 -6.42 -8.38 -10.62
CA LYS A 2 -7.24 -7.19 -10.35
C LYS A 2 -6.34 -6.07 -9.80
N LYS A 3 -6.55 -4.83 -10.26
CA LYS A 3 -5.80 -3.65 -9.81
C LYS A 3 -6.52 -2.97 -8.64
N GLY A 4 -5.76 -2.50 -7.67
CA GLY A 4 -6.27 -1.78 -6.51
C GLY A 4 -5.31 -0.67 -6.05
N VAL A 5 -5.84 0.20 -5.21
CA VAL A 5 -5.07 1.23 -4.50
C VAL A 5 -5.23 0.98 -3.00
N ALA A 6 -4.12 0.85 -2.29
CA ALA A 6 -4.08 0.73 -0.83
C ALA A 6 -3.59 2.05 -0.22
N PHE A 7 -4.32 2.51 0.80
CA PHE A 7 -3.98 3.71 1.57
C PHE A 7 -3.20 3.29 2.82
N LEU A 8 -1.98 3.80 2.96
CA LEU A 8 -1.17 3.69 4.16
C LEU A 8 -1.54 4.83 5.12
N HIS A 9 -2.27 4.50 6.18
CA HIS A 9 -2.56 5.47 7.22
C HIS A 9 -1.27 5.95 7.93
N ALA A 10 -1.25 7.26 8.22
CA ALA A 10 -0.26 7.93 9.07
C ALA A 10 1.20 7.98 8.58
N VAL A 11 1.48 7.71 7.29
CA VAL A 11 2.81 7.91 6.70
C VAL A 11 3.01 9.39 6.35
N GLY A 12 4.10 10.00 6.82
CA GLY A 12 4.45 11.40 6.54
C GLY A 12 3.56 12.44 7.22
N MET A 13 2.65 12.04 8.12
CA MET A 13 1.77 12.96 8.83
C MET A 13 2.57 13.73 9.89
N PHE A 14 2.61 15.06 9.78
CA PHE A 14 3.34 15.95 10.72
C PHE A 14 4.84 15.63 10.89
N GLY A 15 5.49 15.06 9.87
CA GLY A 15 6.91 14.67 9.93
C GLY A 15 7.19 13.41 10.75
N HIS A 16 6.15 12.69 11.18
CA HIS A 16 6.25 11.39 11.82
C HIS A 16 6.02 10.25 10.80
N ASN A 17 6.53 9.05 11.11
CA ASN A 17 6.43 7.86 10.26
C ASN A 17 6.91 8.10 8.81
N ASN A 18 8.03 8.81 8.66
CA ASN A 18 8.67 9.02 7.37
C ASN A 18 9.30 7.71 6.90
N ILE A 19 8.50 6.91 6.21
CA ILE A 19 8.97 5.75 5.50
C ILE A 19 9.16 6.14 4.03
N THR A 20 10.33 5.82 3.49
CA THR A 20 10.60 6.03 2.07
C THR A 20 9.91 4.96 1.21
N GLN A 21 9.58 5.29 -0.03
CA GLN A 21 9.04 4.31 -1.00
C GLN A 21 9.95 3.07 -1.15
N LYS A 22 11.28 3.25 -1.05
CA LYS A 22 12.25 2.15 -1.07
C LYS A 22 12.05 1.19 0.11
N GLN A 23 11.91 1.73 1.32
CA GLN A 23 11.68 0.91 2.52
C GLN A 23 10.32 0.19 2.46
N LEU A 24 9.27 0.83 1.94
CA LEU A 24 7.98 0.14 1.70
C LEU A 24 8.17 -1.03 0.74
N THR A 25 8.83 -0.79 -0.39
CA THR A 25 9.09 -1.82 -1.40
C THR A 25 9.87 -2.99 -0.81
N GLU A 26 10.89 -2.73 0.01
CA GLU A 26 11.65 -3.77 0.70
C GLU A 26 10.77 -4.60 1.66
N VAL A 27 9.94 -3.95 2.47
CA VAL A 27 9.00 -4.65 3.37
C VAL A 27 8.02 -5.50 2.57
N PHE A 28 7.41 -4.96 1.52
CA PHE A 28 6.45 -5.71 0.73
C PHE A 28 7.07 -6.90 0.00
N ASN A 29 8.27 -6.74 -0.56
CA ASN A 29 9.02 -7.82 -1.19
C ASN A 29 9.38 -8.94 -0.20
N GLN A 30 9.53 -8.63 1.09
CA GLN A 30 9.80 -9.62 2.13
C GLN A 30 8.54 -10.34 2.63
N THR A 31 7.38 -9.68 2.58
CA THR A 31 6.20 -10.15 3.30
C THR A 31 5.19 -10.89 2.43
N ASN A 32 5.10 -10.61 1.12
CA ASN A 32 4.01 -11.16 0.30
C ASN A 32 4.42 -11.52 -1.13
N LYS A 33 3.97 -12.70 -1.58
CA LYS A 33 4.09 -13.18 -2.97
C LYS A 33 2.79 -13.05 -3.79
N ASP A 34 1.68 -12.70 -3.14
CA ASP A 34 0.35 -12.79 -3.74
C ASP A 34 -0.15 -11.47 -4.36
N PHE A 35 0.65 -10.40 -4.25
CA PHE A 35 0.40 -9.13 -4.94
C PHE A 35 1.70 -8.53 -5.50
N ASN A 36 1.60 -7.91 -6.66
CA ASN A 36 2.67 -7.12 -7.26
C ASN A 36 2.39 -5.63 -7.04
N ILE A 37 3.40 -4.90 -6.58
CA ILE A 37 3.35 -3.44 -6.53
C ILE A 37 3.63 -2.91 -7.92
N LEU A 38 2.69 -2.16 -8.47
CA LEU A 38 2.82 -1.50 -9.77
C LEU A 38 3.46 -0.12 -9.65
N GLY A 39 3.31 0.53 -8.49
CA GLY A 39 3.89 1.84 -8.22
C GLY A 39 3.33 2.46 -6.95
N PHE A 40 3.78 3.69 -6.69
CA PHE A 40 3.34 4.52 -5.57
C PHE A 40 2.75 5.81 -6.12
N ASP A 41 1.67 6.28 -5.51
CA ASP A 41 1.08 7.59 -5.80
C ASP A 41 1.18 8.44 -4.54
N GLY A 42 2.15 9.36 -4.52
CA GLY A 42 2.56 10.05 -3.29
C GLY A 42 3.35 9.17 -2.32
N ASN A 43 3.25 9.49 -1.02
CA ASN A 43 3.94 8.77 0.06
C ASN A 43 3.03 7.79 0.80
N ASP A 44 1.73 7.89 0.58
CA ASP A 44 0.67 7.27 1.34
C ASP A 44 -0.17 6.30 0.51
N ASN A 45 -0.04 6.28 -0.82
CA ASN A 45 -0.81 5.37 -1.67
C ASN A 45 0.08 4.38 -2.42
N ILE A 46 -0.36 3.12 -2.45
CA ILE A 46 0.29 2.03 -3.18
C ILE A 46 -0.67 1.52 -4.24
N VAL A 47 -0.22 1.50 -5.48
CA VAL A 47 -0.91 0.84 -6.58
C VAL A 47 -0.41 -0.59 -6.68
N PHE A 48 -1.33 -1.55 -6.61
CA PHE A 48 -1.01 -2.96 -6.65
C PHE A 48 -1.92 -3.73 -7.60
N GLU A 49 -1.44 -4.88 -8.05
CA GLU A 49 -2.26 -5.92 -8.65
C GLU A 49 -2.17 -7.18 -7.81
N LYS A 50 -3.28 -7.92 -7.73
CA LYS A 50 -3.28 -9.25 -7.12
C LYS A 50 -4.12 -10.22 -7.93
N ASP A 51 -3.88 -11.51 -7.78
CA ASP A 51 -4.66 -12.51 -8.52
C ASP A 51 -6.05 -12.75 -7.93
N ASP A 52 -6.19 -12.59 -6.61
CA ASP A 52 -7.41 -12.88 -5.87
C ASP A 52 -8.42 -11.71 -5.81
N ASP A 53 -9.60 -11.97 -5.24
CA ASP A 53 -10.61 -10.94 -5.01
C ASP A 53 -10.16 -9.86 -4.02
N ILE A 54 -10.21 -8.59 -4.43
CA ILE A 54 -9.81 -7.44 -3.60
C ILE A 54 -10.87 -7.25 -2.50
N HIS A 55 -10.47 -7.51 -1.25
CA HIS A 55 -11.26 -7.14 -0.08
C HIS A 55 -11.09 -5.64 0.16
N THR A 56 -12.17 -4.88 0.05
CA THR A 56 -12.19 -3.45 0.36
C THR A 56 -12.73 -3.28 1.77
N GLN A 57 -11.97 -2.61 2.63
CA GLN A 57 -12.47 -2.17 3.93
C GLN A 57 -12.91 -0.71 3.79
N PRO A 58 -14.17 -0.36 4.12
CA PRO A 58 -14.60 1.04 4.09
C PRO A 58 -13.79 1.85 5.09
N LEU A 59 -13.26 2.99 4.64
CA LEU A 59 -12.61 3.98 5.49
C LEU A 59 -13.67 4.55 6.44
N GLY A 60 -13.70 4.08 7.69
CA GLY A 60 -14.49 4.65 8.77
C GLY A 60 -16.02 4.61 8.57
N ARG A 61 -16.67 3.54 9.04
CA ARG A 61 -18.00 3.67 9.63
C ARG A 61 -17.89 3.28 11.09
N SER A 62 -17.69 4.28 11.95
CA SER A 62 -18.01 4.23 13.37
C SER A 62 -19.47 4.59 13.58
#